data_AF-A0A087XIH1-F1
#
_entry.id   AF-A0A087XIH1-F1
#
_cell.length_a   1.000
_cell.length_b   1.000
_cell.length_c   1.000
_cell.angle_alpha   90.00
_cell.angle_beta   90.00
_cell.angle_gamma   90.00
#
_symmetry.space_group_name_H-M   'P 1'
#
loop_
_entity.id
_entity.type
_entity.pdbx_description
1 polymer ?
#
loop_
_entity_poly.entity_id
_entity_poly.type
_entity_poly.pdbx_seq_one_letter_code
_entity_poly.pdbx_strand_id
1 'polypeptide(L)'
;MKILVILVLVFLTGCNGGQHDPPSKHQVKMVQDAFWDYVQKSTMTPKDYVWDIRQSHPGQYLCSLISHSVEAVQRFFRLVYAQIVMWSSRLYHRFCQEVDHLQQHLHHFLHHLEDDQFYHAKELVAQIRWKMESIKMVAAHYIEALDPLGLKMALLEKTKELNEHLNSPTGHSDHGCGPETKKKIDESMEAFKASLFSLVSKFEVELAQTTKKINKKMVPLRKKHHGQLIKDSDHLKDDLESLWQDWLLLSQ
;
A
#
# COMPACT_ATOMS: atom_id res chain seq x y z
N MET A 1 0.73 -15.11 7.67
CA MET A 1 0.64 -13.74 7.12
C MET A 1 1.87 -12.89 7.44
N LYS A 2 2.40 -12.95 8.67
CA LYS A 2 3.61 -12.20 9.08
C LYS A 2 4.85 -12.48 8.22
N ILE A 3 5.06 -13.72 7.77
CA ILE A 3 6.24 -14.12 6.98
C ILE A 3 6.24 -13.53 5.56
N LEU A 4 5.07 -13.37 4.92
CA LEU A 4 4.98 -12.72 3.60
C LEU A 4 5.23 -11.22 3.68
N VAL A 5 4.77 -10.59 4.76
CA VAL A 5 5.04 -9.17 5.05
C VAL A 5 6.54 -8.96 5.33
N ILE A 6 7.19 -9.86 6.08
CA ILE A 6 8.63 -9.82 6.34
C ILE A 6 9.44 -10.09 5.07
N LEU A 7 9.03 -11.01 4.19
CA LEU A 7 9.73 -11.26 2.93
C LEU A 7 9.59 -10.06 1.97
N VAL A 8 8.42 -9.44 1.93
CA VAL A 8 8.17 -8.20 1.20
C VAL A 8 9.01 -7.05 1.79
N LEU A 9 9.09 -6.92 3.12
CA LEU A 9 9.94 -5.93 3.78
C LEU A 9 11.43 -6.18 3.55
N VAL A 10 11.92 -7.42 3.52
CA VAL A 10 13.33 -7.73 3.23
C VAL A 10 13.68 -7.46 1.77
N PHE A 11 12.74 -7.65 0.83
CA PHE A 11 12.93 -7.27 -0.57
C PHE A 11 12.74 -5.77 -0.83
N LEU A 12 11.90 -5.07 -0.04
CA LEU A 12 11.66 -3.63 -0.13
C LEU A 12 12.65 -2.78 0.68
N THR A 13 13.35 -3.33 1.68
CA THR A 13 14.34 -2.57 2.47
C THR A 13 15.68 -2.36 1.75
N GLY A 14 15.82 -2.87 0.52
CA GLY A 14 16.85 -2.43 -0.42
C GLY A 14 16.48 -1.20 -1.26
N CYS A 15 15.29 -0.61 -1.07
CA CYS A 15 14.80 0.53 -1.85
C CYS A 15 15.50 1.84 -1.46
N ASN A 16 16.56 2.21 -2.16
CA ASN A 16 16.79 3.62 -2.45
C ASN A 16 15.83 4.02 -3.58
N GLY A 17 15.08 5.10 -3.36
CA GLY A 17 14.03 5.56 -4.26
C GLY A 17 14.50 5.78 -5.70
N GLY A 18 13.58 5.55 -6.64
CA GLY A 18 13.68 6.09 -8.00
C GLY A 18 13.89 5.07 -9.12
N GLN A 19 14.75 4.07 -8.97
CA GLN A 19 15.14 3.21 -10.10
C GLN A 19 15.19 1.73 -9.70
N HIS A 20 14.17 0.96 -10.08
CA HIS A 20 14.14 -0.49 -9.82
C HIS A 20 14.54 -1.27 -11.08
N ASP A 21 15.86 -1.39 -11.26
CA ASP A 21 16.50 -2.21 -12.28
C ASP A 21 16.12 -3.71 -12.17
N PRO A 22 16.39 -4.54 -13.20
CA PRO A 22 16.38 -6.01 -13.06
C PRO A 22 17.12 -6.47 -11.78
N PRO A 23 16.84 -7.67 -11.25
CA PRO A 23 17.52 -8.18 -10.06
C PRO A 23 19.02 -7.96 -10.23
N SER A 24 19.64 -7.24 -9.30
CA SER A 24 21.08 -7.02 -9.41
C SER A 24 21.75 -8.38 -9.41
N LYS A 25 22.81 -8.56 -10.21
CA LYS A 25 23.58 -9.82 -10.24
C LYS A 25 23.99 -10.26 -8.82
N HIS A 26 24.16 -9.30 -7.92
CA HIS A 26 24.41 -9.50 -6.50
C HIS A 26 23.24 -10.19 -5.77
N GLN A 27 21.98 -9.74 -5.94
CA GLN A 27 20.82 -10.36 -5.30
C GLN A 27 20.61 -11.81 -5.75
N VAL A 28 20.75 -12.08 -7.05
CA VAL A 28 20.64 -13.44 -7.59
C VAL A 28 21.73 -14.34 -7.02
N LYS A 29 22.97 -13.84 -6.99
CA LYS A 29 24.11 -14.56 -6.45
C LYS A 29 23.94 -14.86 -4.96
N MET A 30 23.43 -13.91 -4.18
CA MET A 30 23.13 -14.10 -2.76
C MET A 30 22.11 -15.23 -2.52
N VAL A 31 21.04 -15.31 -3.33
CA VAL A 31 20.04 -16.39 -3.22
C VAL A 31 20.65 -17.75 -3.60
N GLN A 32 21.46 -17.79 -4.67
CA GLN A 32 22.18 -19.00 -5.05
C GLN A 32 23.15 -19.45 -3.94
N ASP A 33 23.93 -18.52 -3.38
CA ASP A 33 24.89 -18.79 -2.32
C ASP A 33 24.19 -19.30 -1.05
N ALA A 34 23.04 -18.71 -0.68
CA ALA A 34 22.23 -19.17 0.44
C ALA A 34 21.66 -20.58 0.23
N PHE A 35 21.22 -20.90 -0.99
CA PHE A 35 20.79 -22.25 -1.35
C PHE A 35 21.93 -23.27 -1.17
N TRP A 36 23.12 -22.96 -1.70
CA TRP A 36 24.26 -23.86 -1.60
C TRP A 36 24.83 -23.98 -0.18
N ASP A 37 24.77 -22.91 0.61
CA ASP A 37 25.09 -22.95 2.04
C ASP A 37 24.11 -23.84 2.82
N TYR A 38 22.81 -23.79 2.49
CA TYR A 38 21.82 -24.72 3.04
C TYR A 38 22.14 -26.17 2.66
N VAL A 39 22.38 -26.45 1.37
CA VAL A 39 22.77 -27.80 0.90
C VAL A 39 23.98 -28.29 1.68
N GLN A 40 25.06 -27.50 1.74
CA GLN A 40 26.28 -27.82 2.48
C GLN A 40 25.99 -28.22 3.94
N LYS A 41 25.19 -27.41 4.63
CA LYS A 41 24.84 -27.63 6.05
C LYS A 41 23.95 -28.85 6.24
N SER A 42 22.96 -29.04 5.38
CA SER A 42 21.97 -30.12 5.49
C SER A 42 22.52 -31.49 5.11
N THR A 43 23.42 -31.57 4.14
CA THR A 43 24.02 -32.84 3.70
C THR A 43 25.36 -33.12 4.39
N MET A 44 25.85 -32.20 5.23
CA MET A 44 27.19 -32.23 5.82
C MET A 44 28.31 -32.39 4.78
N THR A 45 28.05 -31.97 3.53
CA THR A 45 29.01 -32.08 2.45
C THR A 45 30.09 -31.01 2.60
N PRO A 46 31.39 -31.34 2.52
CA PRO A 46 32.44 -30.34 2.61
C PRO A 46 32.31 -29.28 1.51
N LYS A 47 32.74 -28.04 1.81
CA LYS A 47 32.59 -26.89 0.92
C LYS A 47 33.14 -27.12 -0.48
N ASP A 48 34.28 -27.79 -0.58
CA ASP A 48 34.97 -28.02 -1.85
C ASP A 48 34.16 -28.95 -2.76
N TYR A 49 33.53 -29.99 -2.21
CA TYR A 49 32.63 -30.87 -2.96
C TYR A 49 31.33 -30.17 -3.35
N VAL A 50 30.77 -29.32 -2.48
CA VAL A 50 29.59 -28.50 -2.84
C VAL A 50 29.94 -27.54 -3.96
N TRP A 51 31.15 -26.98 -3.96
CA TRP A 51 31.64 -26.14 -5.04
C TRP A 51 31.73 -26.90 -6.37
N ASP A 52 32.29 -28.10 -6.37
CA ASP A 52 32.36 -28.94 -7.57
C ASP A 52 30.96 -29.33 -8.09
N ILE A 53 30.04 -29.68 -7.18
CA ILE A 53 28.64 -29.98 -7.53
C ILE A 53 27.97 -28.73 -8.12
N ARG A 54 28.19 -27.55 -7.54
CA ARG A 54 27.66 -26.28 -8.06
C ARG A 54 28.18 -25.97 -9.47
N GLN A 55 29.45 -26.25 -9.74
CA GLN A 55 30.07 -26.01 -11.05
C GLN A 55 29.73 -27.09 -12.09
N SER A 56 29.24 -28.26 -11.66
CA SER A 56 28.79 -29.32 -12.56
C SER A 56 27.59 -28.89 -13.42
N HIS A 57 27.35 -29.59 -14.53
CA HIS A 57 26.23 -29.29 -15.43
C HIS A 57 24.86 -29.27 -14.70
N PRO A 58 24.50 -30.26 -13.84
CA PRO A 58 23.30 -30.17 -13.01
C PRO A 58 23.29 -28.98 -12.03
N GLY A 59 24.42 -28.65 -11.41
CA GLY A 59 24.54 -27.52 -10.49
C GLY A 59 24.35 -26.17 -11.16
N GLN A 60 24.91 -26.00 -12.36
CA GLN A 60 24.72 -24.80 -13.19
C GLN A 60 23.29 -24.67 -13.70
N TYR A 61 22.65 -25.79 -14.09
CA TYR A 61 21.23 -25.81 -14.43
C TYR A 61 20.36 -25.32 -13.26
N LEU A 62 20.62 -25.83 -12.05
CA LEU A 62 19.93 -25.41 -10.84
C LEU A 62 20.19 -23.94 -10.50
N CYS A 63 21.41 -23.44 -10.67
CA CYS A 63 21.73 -22.02 -10.48
C CYS A 63 20.94 -21.14 -11.45
N SER A 64 20.85 -21.54 -12.73
CA SER A 64 20.02 -20.87 -13.74
C SER A 64 18.55 -20.88 -13.32
N LEU A 65 18.04 -22.02 -12.85
CA LEU A 65 16.67 -22.17 -12.39
C LEU A 65 16.37 -21.20 -11.22
N ILE A 66 17.28 -21.10 -10.25
CA ILE A 66 17.20 -20.13 -9.15
C ILE A 66 17.23 -18.69 -9.66
N SER A 67 18.04 -18.37 -10.68
CA SER A 67 18.05 -17.03 -11.28
C SER A 67 16.68 -16.68 -11.89
N HIS A 68 16.10 -17.59 -12.66
CA HIS A 68 14.79 -17.40 -13.27
C HIS A 68 13.67 -17.24 -12.23
N SER A 69 13.73 -17.98 -11.10
CA SER A 69 12.73 -17.80 -10.04
C SER A 69 12.85 -16.45 -9.34
N VAL A 70 14.07 -15.98 -9.08
CA VAL A 70 14.29 -14.64 -8.52
C VAL A 70 13.70 -13.57 -9.45
N GLU A 71 13.92 -13.69 -10.76
CA GLU A 71 13.31 -12.79 -11.76
C GLU A 71 11.78 -12.84 -11.76
N ALA A 72 11.19 -14.05 -11.77
CA ALA A 72 9.74 -14.23 -11.77
C ALA A 72 9.08 -13.65 -10.50
N VAL A 73 9.66 -13.94 -9.32
CA VAL A 73 9.19 -13.43 -8.04
C VAL A 73 9.28 -11.91 -8.00
N GLN A 74 10.38 -11.33 -8.49
CA GLN A 74 10.52 -9.87 -8.55
C GLN A 74 9.53 -9.24 -9.53
N ARG A 75 9.31 -9.81 -10.71
CA ARG A 75 8.30 -9.32 -11.67
C ARG A 75 6.90 -9.33 -11.04
N PHE A 76 6.56 -10.41 -10.35
CA PHE A 76 5.30 -10.51 -9.62
C PHE A 76 5.16 -9.39 -8.57
N PHE A 77 6.18 -9.18 -7.73
CA PHE A 77 6.14 -8.10 -6.73
C PHE A 77 6.09 -6.70 -7.36
N ARG A 78 6.76 -6.48 -8.49
CA ARG A 78 6.64 -5.21 -9.24
C ARG A 78 5.22 -4.96 -9.71
N LEU A 79 4.54 -5.98 -10.25
CA LEU A 79 3.16 -5.84 -10.70
C LEU A 79 2.20 -5.53 -9.54
N VAL A 80 2.38 -6.20 -8.40
CA VAL A 80 1.61 -5.92 -7.18
C VAL A 80 1.90 -4.52 -6.66
N TYR A 81 3.17 -4.11 -6.61
CA TYR A 81 3.57 -2.79 -6.16
C TYR A 81 3.07 -1.68 -7.09
N ALA A 82 3.19 -1.86 -8.42
CA ALA A 82 2.68 -0.92 -9.41
C ALA A 82 1.16 -0.76 -9.30
N GLN A 83 0.45 -1.86 -9.02
CA GLN A 83 -0.95 -1.78 -8.62
C GLN A 83 -1.04 -0.90 -7.38
N ILE A 84 -0.42 -1.26 -6.23
CA ILE A 84 -0.35 -0.49 -4.94
C ILE A 84 -0.19 1.02 -5.15
N VAL A 85 0.77 1.45 -5.96
CA VAL A 85 1.02 2.87 -6.20
C VAL A 85 -0.14 3.54 -6.96
N MET A 86 -0.74 2.88 -7.95
CA MET A 86 -1.76 3.46 -8.83
C MET A 86 -3.02 3.93 -8.08
N TRP A 87 -3.72 3.02 -7.41
CA TRP A 87 -4.84 3.32 -6.53
C TRP A 87 -4.50 4.15 -5.29
N SER A 88 -3.37 3.95 -4.59
CA SER A 88 -3.00 4.84 -3.48
C SER A 88 -2.85 6.29 -3.95
N SER A 89 -2.19 6.50 -5.10
CA SER A 89 -2.10 7.81 -5.74
C SER A 89 -3.46 8.36 -6.17
N ARG A 90 -4.31 7.51 -6.80
CA ARG A 90 -5.66 7.90 -7.21
C ARG A 90 -6.54 8.29 -6.03
N LEU A 91 -6.47 7.53 -4.93
CA LEU A 91 -7.20 7.80 -3.70
C LEU A 91 -6.74 9.12 -3.11
N TYR A 92 -5.43 9.30 -2.95
CA TYR A 92 -4.87 10.53 -2.39
C TYR A 92 -5.23 11.76 -3.23
N HIS A 93 -5.19 11.65 -4.56
CA HIS A 93 -5.58 12.73 -5.45
C HIS A 93 -7.06 13.10 -5.28
N ARG A 94 -7.97 12.11 -5.31
CA ARG A 94 -9.40 12.36 -5.08
C ARG A 94 -9.67 12.91 -3.69
N PHE A 95 -8.97 12.40 -2.69
CA PHE A 95 -9.06 12.87 -1.32
C PHE A 95 -8.69 14.36 -1.24
N CYS A 96 -7.58 14.77 -1.84
CA CYS A 96 -7.18 16.18 -1.88
C CYS A 96 -8.22 17.05 -2.58
N GLN A 97 -8.82 16.56 -3.67
CA GLN A 97 -9.90 17.26 -4.37
C GLN A 97 -11.12 17.51 -3.47
N GLU A 98 -11.55 16.51 -2.69
CA GLU A 98 -12.68 16.67 -1.76
C GLU A 98 -12.35 17.67 -0.64
N VAL A 99 -11.12 17.63 -0.11
CA VAL A 99 -10.66 18.60 0.90
C VAL A 99 -10.61 20.02 0.32
N ASP A 100 -10.06 20.19 -0.88
CA ASP A 100 -9.98 21.48 -1.57
C ASP A 100 -11.36 22.01 -1.90
N HIS A 101 -12.30 21.14 -2.29
CA HIS A 101 -13.69 21.52 -2.55
C HIS A 101 -14.38 22.05 -1.29
N LEU A 102 -14.27 21.34 -0.16
CA LEU A 102 -14.84 21.82 1.10
C LEU A 102 -14.17 23.13 1.55
N GLN A 103 -12.84 23.24 1.41
CA GLN A 103 -12.12 24.47 1.74
C GLN A 103 -12.63 25.66 0.93
N GLN A 104 -12.77 25.50 -0.39
CA GLN A 104 -13.30 26.54 -1.28
C GLN A 104 -14.74 26.92 -0.92
N HIS A 105 -15.59 25.93 -0.64
CA HIS A 105 -16.97 26.18 -0.25
C HIS A 105 -17.06 26.96 1.06
N LEU A 106 -16.28 26.58 2.08
CA LEU A 106 -16.22 27.30 3.37
C LEU A 106 -15.63 28.71 3.21
N HIS A 107 -14.58 28.88 2.41
CA HIS A 107 -14.01 30.22 2.14
C HIS A 107 -14.99 31.13 1.43
N HIS A 108 -15.69 30.62 0.42
CA HIS A 108 -16.72 31.38 -0.29
C HIS A 108 -17.86 31.79 0.65
N PHE A 109 -18.28 30.87 1.51
CA PHE A 109 -19.32 31.09 2.49
C PHE A 109 -18.94 32.16 3.53
N LEU A 110 -17.71 32.11 4.05
CA LEU A 110 -17.21 33.08 5.02
C LEU A 110 -17.00 34.48 4.42
N HIS A 111 -16.60 34.56 3.15
CA HIS A 111 -16.46 35.83 2.46
C HIS A 111 -17.83 36.53 2.27
N HIS A 112 -18.90 35.77 2.02
CA HIS A 112 -20.26 36.33 1.95
C HIS A 112 -20.73 36.90 3.29
N LEU A 113 -20.29 36.32 4.41
CA LEU A 113 -20.61 36.81 5.75
C LEU A 113 -19.77 38.02 6.17
N GLU A 114 -18.56 38.18 5.62
CA GLU A 114 -17.71 39.36 5.87
C GLU A 114 -18.38 40.64 5.35
N ASP A 115 -19.08 40.56 4.20
CA ASP A 115 -19.89 41.65 3.63
C ASP A 115 -21.06 42.05 4.56
N ASP A 116 -21.49 41.16 5.47
CA ASP A 116 -22.61 41.31 6.40
C ASP A 116 -22.20 41.58 7.88
N GLN A 117 -20.96 42.05 8.14
CA GLN A 117 -20.39 42.45 9.46
C GLN A 117 -19.57 41.39 10.24
N PHE A 118 -19.04 40.34 9.59
CA PHE A 118 -18.22 39.34 10.29
C PHE A 118 -16.73 39.76 10.47
N TYR A 119 -16.44 40.51 11.55
CA TYR A 119 -15.10 41.09 11.84
C TYR A 119 -13.94 40.09 12.02
N HIS A 120 -14.21 38.78 12.18
CA HIS A 120 -13.20 37.74 12.39
C HIS A 120 -13.06 36.73 11.23
N ALA A 121 -13.62 37.03 10.04
CA ALA A 121 -13.66 36.10 8.90
C ALA A 121 -12.26 35.62 8.48
N LYS A 122 -11.30 36.55 8.39
CA LYS A 122 -9.93 36.25 7.91
C LYS A 122 -9.17 35.28 8.80
N GLU A 123 -9.30 35.42 10.12
CA GLU A 123 -8.65 34.51 11.08
C GLU A 123 -9.27 33.10 11.00
N LEU A 124 -10.60 33.01 10.92
CA LEU A 124 -11.30 31.73 10.75
C LEU A 124 -10.90 31.04 9.43
N VAL A 125 -10.81 31.80 8.33
CA VAL A 125 -10.35 31.34 7.00
C VAL A 125 -8.95 30.75 7.07
N ALA A 126 -8.03 31.39 7.81
CA ALA A 126 -6.66 30.92 7.99
C ALA A 126 -6.62 29.61 8.79
N GLN A 127 -7.39 29.52 9.87
CA GLN A 127 -7.46 28.32 10.71
C GLN A 127 -8.10 27.13 9.98
N ILE A 128 -9.16 27.36 9.19
CA ILE A 128 -9.76 26.34 8.33
C ILE A 128 -8.73 25.81 7.35
N ARG A 129 -7.98 26.69 6.68
CA ARG A 129 -6.92 26.27 5.74
C ARG A 129 -5.91 25.36 6.41
N TRP A 130 -5.45 25.73 7.62
CA TRP A 130 -4.50 24.91 8.37
C TRP A 130 -5.08 23.53 8.76
N LYS A 131 -6.33 23.48 9.23
CA LYS A 131 -7.01 22.22 9.57
C LYS A 131 -7.21 21.32 8.35
N MET A 132 -7.55 21.89 7.19
CA MET A 132 -7.65 21.15 5.93
C MET A 132 -6.32 20.55 5.51
N GLU A 133 -5.23 21.30 5.65
CA GLU A 133 -3.89 20.78 5.36
C GLU A 133 -3.51 19.65 6.33
N SER A 134 -3.85 19.78 7.62
CA SER A 134 -3.67 18.68 8.58
C SER A 134 -4.44 17.43 8.19
N ILE A 135 -5.66 17.55 7.65
CA ILE A 135 -6.45 16.42 7.16
C ILE A 135 -5.74 15.72 5.98
N LYS A 136 -5.16 16.48 5.05
CA LYS A 136 -4.37 15.92 3.93
C LYS A 136 -3.13 15.18 4.40
N MET A 137 -2.40 15.73 5.38
CA MET A 137 -1.20 15.10 5.94
C MET A 137 -1.51 13.77 6.64
N VAL A 138 -2.58 13.73 7.44
CA VAL A 138 -3.07 12.49 8.06
C VAL A 138 -3.46 11.47 6.99
N ALA A 139 -4.17 11.90 5.94
CA ALA A 139 -4.55 11.00 4.87
C ALA A 139 -3.35 10.42 4.13
N ALA A 140 -2.34 11.25 3.79
CA ALA A 140 -1.11 10.78 3.15
C ALA A 140 -0.45 9.66 3.97
N HIS A 141 -0.29 9.87 5.28
CA HIS A 141 0.35 8.90 6.18
C HIS A 141 -0.34 7.53 6.15
N TYR A 142 -1.66 7.48 6.32
CA TYR A 142 -2.37 6.20 6.37
C TYR A 142 -2.55 5.54 4.99
N ILE A 143 -2.62 6.33 3.91
CA ILE A 143 -2.66 5.80 2.54
C ILE A 143 -1.32 5.16 2.17
N GLU A 144 -0.20 5.77 2.55
CA GLU A 144 1.14 5.19 2.37
C GLU A 144 1.34 3.93 3.23
N ALA A 145 0.80 3.92 4.45
CA ALA A 145 0.82 2.77 5.34
C ALA A 145 -0.14 1.64 4.91
N LEU A 146 -0.99 1.87 3.89
CA LEU A 146 -2.06 0.96 3.46
C LEU A 146 -2.99 0.55 4.61
N ASP A 147 -3.30 1.50 5.50
CA ASP A 147 -4.14 1.29 6.67
C ASP A 147 -5.47 2.04 6.54
N PRO A 148 -6.47 1.45 5.87
CA PRO A 148 -7.77 2.10 5.68
C PRO A 148 -8.57 2.25 6.98
N LEU A 149 -8.37 1.36 7.95
CA LEU A 149 -9.07 1.43 9.24
C LEU A 149 -8.51 2.59 10.07
N GLY A 150 -7.18 2.71 10.15
CA GLY A 150 -6.51 3.86 10.75
C GLY A 150 -6.91 5.17 10.08
N LEU A 151 -6.94 5.21 8.74
CA LEU A 151 -7.42 6.35 7.98
C LEU A 151 -8.84 6.75 8.38
N LYS A 152 -9.77 5.79 8.43
CA LYS A 152 -11.17 6.03 8.79
C LYS A 152 -11.31 6.64 10.18
N MET A 153 -10.58 6.12 11.16
CA MET A 153 -10.60 6.59 12.54
C MET A 153 -10.01 8.00 12.66
N ALA A 154 -8.87 8.25 12.02
CA ALA A 154 -8.22 9.56 12.05
C ALA A 154 -9.05 10.63 11.33
N LEU A 155 -9.72 10.29 10.23
CA LEU A 155 -10.62 11.20 9.53
C LEU A 155 -11.87 11.53 10.35
N LEU A 156 -12.44 10.56 11.10
CA LEU A 156 -13.55 10.82 12.03
C LEU A 156 -13.16 11.88 13.06
N GLU A 157 -11.99 11.72 13.67
CA GLU A 157 -11.47 12.65 14.68
C GLU A 157 -11.23 14.05 14.09
N LYS A 158 -10.49 14.13 12.98
CA LYS A 158 -10.14 15.42 12.37
C LYS A 158 -11.34 16.18 11.81
N THR A 159 -12.31 15.46 11.24
CA THR A 159 -13.56 16.08 10.74
C THR A 159 -14.42 16.58 11.91
N LYS A 160 -14.45 15.85 13.03
CA LYS A 160 -15.13 16.29 14.25
C LYS A 160 -14.48 17.54 14.84
N GLU A 161 -13.15 17.56 14.97
CA GLU A 161 -12.40 18.75 15.44
C GLU A 161 -12.61 19.97 14.54
N LEU A 162 -12.76 19.78 13.23
CA LEU A 162 -13.06 20.85 12.29
C LEU A 162 -14.50 21.35 12.47
N ASN A 163 -15.47 20.44 12.62
CA ASN A 163 -16.87 20.81 12.81
C ASN A 163 -17.11 21.55 14.12
N GLU A 164 -16.52 21.08 15.22
CA GLU A 164 -16.59 21.74 16.53
C GLU A 164 -15.97 23.13 16.48
N HIS A 165 -14.89 23.28 15.73
CA HIS A 165 -14.25 24.58 15.55
C HIS A 165 -15.12 25.57 14.75
N LEU A 166 -15.71 25.12 13.65
CA LEU A 166 -16.63 25.93 12.83
C LEU A 166 -17.92 26.30 13.58
N ASN A 167 -18.38 25.43 14.47
CA ASN A 167 -19.58 25.63 15.28
C ASN A 167 -19.29 26.31 16.62
N SER A 168 -18.02 26.52 16.97
CA SER A 168 -17.66 27.16 18.23
C SER A 168 -18.04 28.65 18.18
N PRO A 169 -18.76 29.17 19.19
CA PRO A 169 -19.00 30.60 19.33
C PRO A 169 -17.73 31.25 19.87
N THR A 170 -16.67 31.29 19.07
CA THR A 170 -15.40 31.86 19.49
C THR A 170 -15.42 33.39 19.35
N GLY A 171 -15.88 34.06 20.41
CA GLY A 171 -15.53 35.45 20.74
C GLY A 171 -16.68 36.47 20.76
N HIS A 172 -17.24 36.73 21.94
CA HIS A 172 -17.85 38.00 22.39
C HIS A 172 -18.68 38.85 21.41
N SER A 173 -19.50 38.26 20.55
CA SER A 173 -20.47 39.04 19.78
C SER A 173 -21.84 38.38 19.82
N ASP A 174 -22.84 39.14 20.26
CA ASP A 174 -24.28 38.87 20.14
C ASP A 174 -24.75 38.78 18.66
N HIS A 175 -23.82 38.67 17.71
CA HIS A 175 -24.00 38.55 16.26
C HIS A 175 -23.40 37.24 15.72
N GLY A 176 -23.64 36.14 16.43
CA GLY A 176 -23.27 34.80 15.95
C GLY A 176 -23.93 34.46 14.61
N CYS A 177 -23.28 33.61 13.82
CA CYS A 177 -23.86 32.99 12.62
C CYS A 177 -25.31 32.57 12.88
N GLY A 178 -26.26 33.13 12.13
CA GLY A 178 -27.67 32.80 12.28
C GLY A 178 -27.96 31.30 12.11
N PRO A 179 -29.11 30.80 12.59
CA PRO A 179 -29.45 29.37 12.56
C PRO A 179 -29.41 28.76 11.16
N GLU A 180 -29.72 29.53 10.12
CA GLU A 180 -29.62 29.08 8.73
C GLU A 180 -28.17 28.85 8.27
N THR A 181 -27.26 29.72 8.70
CA THR A 181 -25.84 29.62 8.39
C THR A 181 -25.24 28.35 9.00
N LYS A 182 -25.53 28.12 10.28
CA LYS A 182 -25.08 26.94 11.00
C LYS A 182 -25.51 25.65 10.30
N LYS A 183 -26.78 25.61 9.86
CA LYS A 183 -27.33 24.49 9.12
C LYS A 183 -26.56 24.18 7.82
N LYS A 184 -26.19 25.21 7.03
CA LYS A 184 -25.42 25.04 5.78
C LYS A 184 -24.01 24.49 6.02
N ILE A 185 -23.35 24.92 7.11
CA ILE A 185 -22.04 24.41 7.52
C ILE A 185 -22.16 22.93 7.90
N ASP A 186 -23.14 22.58 8.73
CA ASP A 186 -23.37 21.19 9.16
C ASP A 186 -23.70 20.27 7.96
N GLU A 187 -24.55 20.73 7.03
CA GLU A 187 -24.87 20.00 5.79
C GLU A 187 -23.62 19.76 4.93
N SER A 188 -22.76 20.78 4.77
CA SER A 188 -21.50 20.68 4.02
C SER A 188 -20.52 19.70 4.68
N MET A 189 -20.47 19.70 6.01
CA MET A 189 -19.59 18.83 6.77
C MET A 189 -20.01 17.36 6.67
N GLU A 190 -21.31 17.07 6.79
CA GLU A 190 -21.81 15.70 6.64
C GLU A 190 -21.66 15.18 5.21
N ALA A 191 -21.86 16.04 4.19
CA ALA A 191 -21.59 15.68 2.80
C ALA A 191 -20.10 15.33 2.57
N PHE A 192 -19.20 16.15 3.09
CA PHE A 192 -17.75 15.91 3.03
C PHE A 192 -17.36 14.60 3.72
N LYS A 193 -17.84 14.39 4.94
CA LYS A 193 -17.61 13.16 5.71
C LYS A 193 -18.11 11.92 4.98
N ALA A 194 -19.30 11.97 4.37
CA ALA A 194 -19.84 10.88 3.56
C ALA A 194 -18.98 10.60 2.32
N SER A 195 -18.50 11.65 1.65
CA SER A 195 -17.59 11.54 0.50
C SER A 195 -16.27 10.86 0.89
N LEU A 196 -15.65 11.31 1.99
CA LEU A 196 -14.41 10.71 2.50
C LEU A 196 -14.60 9.24 2.86
N PHE A 197 -15.66 8.86 3.57
CA PHE A 197 -15.89 7.45 3.88
C PHE A 197 -16.16 6.59 2.66
N SER A 198 -16.80 7.14 1.63
CA SER A 198 -16.97 6.46 0.34
C SER A 198 -15.63 6.19 -0.33
N LEU A 199 -14.71 7.16 -0.30
CA LEU A 199 -13.34 7.01 -0.83
C LEU A 199 -12.56 5.93 -0.06
N VAL A 200 -12.57 5.98 1.27
CA VAL A 200 -11.89 4.97 2.12
C VAL A 200 -12.47 3.58 1.89
N SER A 201 -13.80 3.44 1.80
CA SER A 201 -14.45 2.15 1.56
C SER A 201 -14.09 1.56 0.19
N LYS A 202 -14.00 2.39 -0.85
CA LYS A 202 -13.54 1.95 -2.19
C LYS A 202 -12.11 1.43 -2.12
N PHE A 203 -11.25 2.11 -1.38
CA PHE A 203 -9.87 1.67 -1.17
C PHE A 203 -9.79 0.33 -0.41
N GLU A 204 -10.60 0.13 0.64
CA GLU A 204 -10.71 -1.16 1.34
C GLU A 204 -11.11 -2.29 0.39
N VAL A 205 -12.09 -2.05 -0.49
CA VAL A 205 -12.54 -3.03 -1.49
C VAL A 205 -11.43 -3.36 -2.48
N GLU A 206 -10.73 -2.36 -3.02
CA GLU A 206 -9.59 -2.59 -3.92
C GLU A 206 -8.46 -3.39 -3.23
N LEU A 207 -8.23 -3.16 -1.93
CA LEU A 207 -7.24 -3.88 -1.09
C LEU A 207 -7.63 -5.34 -0.96
N ALA A 208 -8.88 -5.59 -0.58
CA ALA A 208 -9.41 -6.93 -0.40
C ALA A 208 -9.44 -7.71 -1.73
N GLN A 209 -9.84 -7.06 -2.83
CA GLN A 209 -9.91 -7.69 -4.15
C GLN A 209 -8.52 -8.04 -4.69
N THR A 210 -7.55 -7.14 -4.56
CA THR A 210 -6.16 -7.39 -4.98
C THR A 210 -5.57 -8.55 -4.17
N THR A 211 -5.76 -8.55 -2.85
CA THR A 211 -5.35 -9.64 -1.97
C THR A 211 -6.01 -10.97 -2.36
N LYS A 212 -7.32 -10.96 -2.67
CA LYS A 212 -8.05 -12.14 -3.11
C LYS A 212 -7.56 -12.66 -4.46
N LYS A 213 -7.28 -11.79 -5.42
CA LYS A 213 -6.74 -12.15 -6.75
C LYS A 213 -5.37 -12.80 -6.61
N ILE A 214 -4.50 -12.22 -5.79
CA ILE A 214 -3.18 -12.74 -5.44
C ILE A 214 -3.30 -14.12 -4.77
N ASN A 215 -4.16 -14.26 -3.75
CA ASN A 215 -4.37 -15.53 -3.07
C ASN A 215 -4.97 -16.61 -3.99
N LYS A 216 -5.93 -16.26 -4.85
CA LYS A 216 -6.53 -17.20 -5.82
C LYS A 216 -5.49 -17.76 -6.78
N LYS A 217 -4.52 -16.94 -7.19
CA LYS A 217 -3.40 -17.34 -8.04
C LYS A 217 -2.38 -18.24 -7.30
N MET A 218 -2.06 -17.93 -6.03
CA MET A 218 -0.97 -18.61 -5.30
C MET A 218 -1.38 -19.86 -4.49
N VAL A 219 -2.61 -19.92 -3.96
CA VAL A 219 -3.05 -21.03 -3.08
C VAL A 219 -3.12 -22.38 -3.80
N PRO A 220 -3.67 -22.48 -5.03
CA PRO A 220 -3.71 -23.74 -5.76
C PRO A 220 -2.32 -24.26 -6.11
N LEU A 221 -1.42 -23.37 -6.53
CA LEU A 221 -0.01 -23.67 -6.81
C LEU A 221 0.64 -24.35 -5.60
N ARG A 222 0.55 -23.70 -4.43
CA ARG A 222 1.15 -24.20 -3.20
C ARG A 222 0.67 -25.61 -2.84
N LYS A 223 -0.64 -25.86 -2.96
CA LYS A 223 -1.24 -27.15 -2.61
C LYS A 223 -0.86 -28.25 -3.61
N LYS A 224 -0.91 -27.94 -4.92
CA LYS A 224 -0.52 -28.86 -6.00
C LYS A 224 0.92 -29.31 -5.80
N HIS A 225 1.84 -28.36 -5.65
CA HIS A 225 3.26 -28.71 -5.64
C HIS A 225 3.76 -29.26 -4.31
N HIS A 226 3.17 -28.86 -3.18
CA HIS A 226 3.47 -29.52 -1.91
C HIS A 226 3.06 -30.99 -1.95
N GLY A 227 1.87 -31.30 -2.50
CA GLY A 227 1.42 -32.69 -2.66
C GLY A 227 2.24 -33.52 -3.64
N GLN A 228 2.80 -32.87 -4.66
CA GLN A 228 3.61 -33.52 -5.71
C GLN A 228 5.05 -33.80 -5.25
N LEU A 229 5.71 -32.83 -4.61
CA LEU A 229 7.05 -33.00 -4.01
C LEU A 229 7.10 -34.04 -2.88
N ILE A 230 5.98 -34.29 -2.20
CA ILE A 230 5.91 -35.30 -1.12
C ILE A 230 5.81 -36.74 -1.69
N LYS A 231 5.31 -36.91 -2.93
CA LYS A 231 4.92 -38.23 -3.44
C LYS A 231 5.99 -38.93 -4.27
N ASP A 232 6.82 -38.22 -5.04
CA ASP A 232 7.65 -38.86 -6.06
C ASP A 232 9.09 -38.32 -6.08
N SER A 233 10.08 -39.11 -5.62
CA SER A 233 11.51 -38.77 -5.77
C SER A 233 12.04 -39.00 -7.18
N ASP A 234 11.44 -39.94 -7.92
CA ASP A 234 11.95 -40.42 -9.21
C ASP A 234 11.64 -39.47 -10.37
N HIS A 235 10.66 -38.59 -10.19
CA HIS A 235 10.27 -37.54 -11.15
C HIS A 235 10.59 -36.13 -10.67
N LEU A 236 11.45 -36.01 -9.64
CA LEU A 236 11.78 -34.73 -8.98
C LEU A 236 12.20 -33.63 -9.96
N LYS A 237 12.94 -33.99 -11.02
CA LYS A 237 13.36 -33.03 -12.05
C LYS A 237 12.14 -32.45 -12.79
N ASP A 238 11.27 -33.31 -13.30
CA ASP A 238 10.10 -32.92 -14.08
C ASP A 238 9.08 -32.17 -13.21
N ASP A 239 8.96 -32.57 -11.94
CA ASP A 239 8.12 -31.90 -10.95
C ASP A 239 8.63 -30.50 -10.58
N LEU A 240 9.95 -30.33 -10.45
CA LEU A 240 10.58 -29.01 -10.25
C LEU A 240 10.44 -28.14 -11.50
N GLU A 241 10.55 -28.70 -12.70
CA GLU A 241 10.39 -27.95 -13.95
C GLU A 241 8.94 -27.48 -14.15
N SER A 242 7.97 -28.35 -13.88
CA SER A 242 6.53 -28.02 -13.84
C SER A 242 6.20 -26.93 -12.82
N LEU A 243 6.76 -27.05 -11.61
CA LEU A 243 6.72 -26.03 -10.55
C LEU A 243 7.17 -24.64 -11.05
N TRP A 244 8.24 -24.63 -11.84
CA TRP A 244 8.85 -23.41 -12.33
C TRP A 244 8.06 -22.75 -13.45
N GLN A 245 7.53 -23.55 -14.39
CA GLN A 245 6.66 -23.03 -15.45
C GLN A 245 5.38 -22.42 -14.88
N ASP A 246 4.79 -23.07 -13.88
CA ASP A 246 3.61 -22.57 -13.17
C ASP A 246 3.89 -21.22 -12.46
N TRP A 247 5.10 -21.04 -11.91
CA TRP A 247 5.54 -19.76 -11.34
C TRP A 247 5.78 -18.66 -12.37
N LEU A 248 6.37 -19.01 -13.52
CA LEU A 248 6.62 -18.07 -14.62
C LEU A 248 5.30 -17.50 -15.17
N LEU A 249 4.27 -18.34 -15.30
CA LEU A 249 2.92 -17.93 -15.72
C LEU A 249 2.26 -16.94 -14.76
N LEU A 250 2.61 -16.97 -13.46
CA LEU A 250 2.10 -16.01 -12.48
C LEU A 250 2.78 -14.64 -12.56
N SER A 251 4.00 -14.61 -13.08
CA SER A 251 4.80 -13.39 -13.26
C SER A 251 4.48 -12.62 -14.54
N GLN A 252 3.58 -13.17 -15.38
CA GLN A 252 2.97 -12.53 -16.55
C GLN A 252 1.63 -11.88 -16.18
#